data_AF-A0A497GQ59-F1
#
_entry.id   AF-A0A497GQ59-F1
#
_cell.length_a   1.000
_cell.length_b   1.000
_cell.length_c   1.000
_cell.angle_alpha   90.00
_cell.angle_beta   90.00
_cell.angle_gamma   90.00
#
_symmetry.space_group_name_H-M   'P 1'
#
loop_
_entity.id
_entity.type
_entity.pdbx_description
1 polymer ?
#
loop_
_entity_poly.entity_id
_entity_poly.type
_entity_poly.pdbx_seq_one_letter_code
_entity_poly.pdbx_strand_id
1 'polypeptide(L)'
;REVVESLRTTENYQVIYEEEIRDSAVDLALETGASGFDTYFMTIAKLYNATLITDDEPMAIYAERIGVDTILVRRVNKRELIAKIDKLANN
;
A
#
# COMPACT_ATOMS: atom_id res chain seq x y z
N ARG A 1 -11.26 17.57 -6.04
CA ARG A 1 -11.21 18.17 -4.68
C ARG A 1 -12.33 17.60 -3.82
N GLU A 2 -13.57 17.65 -4.29
CA GLU A 2 -14.77 17.15 -3.58
C GLU A 2 -14.73 15.67 -3.16
N VAL A 3 -14.25 14.74 -4.02
CA VAL A 3 -14.11 13.31 -3.66
C VAL A 3 -13.10 13.08 -2.54
N VAL A 4 -11.96 13.77 -2.60
CA VAL A 4 -10.92 13.67 -1.57
C VAL A 4 -11.42 14.24 -0.25
N GLU A 5 -12.13 15.37 -0.29
CA GLU A 5 -12.76 15.96 0.90
C GLU A 5 -13.81 15.01 1.49
N SER A 6 -14.64 14.36 0.67
CA SER A 6 -15.60 13.36 1.13
C SER A 6 -14.92 12.15 1.79
N LEU A 7 -13.80 11.65 1.26
CA LEU A 7 -13.07 10.53 1.87
C LEU A 7 -12.47 10.93 3.22
N ARG A 8 -11.94 12.16 3.33
CA ARG A 8 -11.37 12.70 4.58
C ARG A 8 -12.42 12.90 5.68
N THR A 9 -13.69 13.08 5.32
CA THR A 9 -14.77 13.17 6.33
C THR A 9 -15.17 11.83 6.92
N THR A 10 -14.61 10.72 6.44
CA THR A 10 -14.86 9.39 7.00
C THR A 10 -13.69 8.95 7.87
N GLU A 11 -13.99 8.26 8.97
CA GLU A 11 -12.97 7.66 9.84
C GLU A 11 -12.28 6.43 9.21
N ASN A 12 -12.74 5.99 8.04
CA ASN A 12 -12.31 4.75 7.39
C ASN A 12 -11.12 4.94 6.44
N TYR A 13 -10.80 6.18 6.06
CA TYR A 13 -9.73 6.46 5.10
C TYR A 13 -8.79 7.54 5.63
N GLN A 14 -7.50 7.23 5.62
CA GLN A 14 -6.46 8.22 5.80
C GLN A 14 -5.92 8.61 4.41
N VAL A 15 -6.11 9.89 4.05
CA VAL A 15 -5.58 10.43 2.80
C VAL A 15 -4.19 11.01 3.07
N ILE A 16 -3.18 10.46 2.39
CA ILE A 16 -1.79 10.91 2.45
C ILE A 16 -1.49 11.74 1.21
N TYR A 17 -0.94 12.93 1.39
CA TYR A 17 -0.54 13.81 0.31
C TYR A 17 0.91 13.56 -0.10
N GLU A 18 1.22 13.81 -1.37
CA GLU A 18 2.55 13.60 -1.93
C GLU A 18 3.61 14.41 -1.19
N GLU A 19 3.33 15.66 -0.85
CA GLU A 19 4.24 16.53 -0.10
C GLU A 19 4.67 15.95 1.25
N GLU A 20 3.92 15.01 1.82
CA GLU A 20 4.23 14.36 3.09
C GLU A 20 5.24 13.21 2.92
N ILE A 21 5.31 12.58 1.74
CA ILE A 21 6.03 11.31 1.53
C ILE A 21 7.00 11.32 0.36
N ARG A 22 7.01 12.37 -0.48
CA ARG A 22 7.77 12.42 -1.72
C ARG A 22 9.24 12.08 -1.53
N ASP A 23 9.89 12.68 -0.55
CA ASP A 23 11.34 12.51 -0.37
C ASP A 23 11.65 11.05 0.02
N SER A 24 10.83 10.45 0.91
CA SER A 24 10.93 9.02 1.24
C SER A 24 10.64 8.10 0.05
N ALA A 25 9.69 8.48 -0.80
CA ALA A 25 9.39 7.73 -2.02
C ALA A 25 10.53 7.82 -3.03
N VAL A 26 11.18 8.97 -3.17
CA VAL A 26 12.38 9.10 -4.02
C VAL A 26 13.52 8.24 -3.49
N ASP A 27 13.80 8.28 -2.18
CA ASP A 27 14.84 7.46 -1.56
C ASP A 27 14.59 5.97 -1.80
N LEU A 28 13.35 5.51 -1.60
CA LEU A 28 12.98 4.12 -1.82
C LEU A 28 13.07 3.73 -3.31
N ALA A 29 12.76 4.63 -4.23
CA ALA A 29 12.86 4.38 -5.67
C ALA A 29 14.33 4.19 -6.08
N LEU A 30 15.22 5.01 -5.52
CA LEU A 30 16.67 4.90 -5.72
C LEU A 30 17.23 3.60 -5.14
N GLU A 31 16.72 3.15 -3.98
CA GLU A 31 17.14 1.90 -3.34
C GLU A 31 16.67 0.65 -4.12
N THR A 32 15.41 0.65 -4.55
CA THR A 32 14.75 -0.55 -5.09
C THR A 32 14.81 -0.65 -6.62
N GLY A 33 14.98 0.47 -7.32
CA GLY A 33 14.83 0.55 -8.77
C GLY A 33 13.39 0.34 -9.25
N ALA A 34 12.41 0.37 -8.35
CA ALA A 34 10.99 0.23 -8.69
C ALA A 34 10.48 1.44 -9.49
N SER A 35 9.33 1.29 -10.13
CA SER A 35 8.70 2.41 -10.83
C SER A 35 8.31 3.51 -9.82
N GLY A 36 8.33 4.77 -10.25
CA GLY A 36 7.99 5.90 -9.37
C GLY A 36 6.58 5.77 -8.78
N PHE A 37 5.63 5.24 -9.56
CA PHE A 37 4.24 5.05 -9.09
C PHE A 37 4.13 3.97 -8.02
N ASP A 38 4.73 2.80 -8.24
CA ASP A 38 4.72 1.69 -7.27
C ASP A 38 5.39 2.10 -5.96
N THR A 39 6.42 2.92 -6.06
CA THR A 39 7.20 3.35 -4.92
C THR A 39 6.38 4.19 -3.93
N TYR A 40 5.40 4.98 -4.38
CA TYR A 40 4.51 5.70 -3.46
C TYR A 40 3.69 4.75 -2.59
N PHE A 41 3.11 3.70 -3.18
CA PHE A 41 2.32 2.72 -2.41
C PHE A 41 3.19 1.91 -1.45
N MET A 42 4.37 1.49 -1.90
CA MET A 42 5.34 0.80 -1.06
C MET A 42 5.83 1.68 0.10
N THR A 43 6.05 2.96 -0.16
CA THR A 43 6.48 3.94 0.86
C THR A 43 5.40 4.12 1.92
N ILE A 44 4.15 4.31 1.51
CA ILE A 44 3.02 4.43 2.44
C ILE A 44 2.89 3.14 3.26
N ALA A 45 2.90 1.98 2.62
CA ALA A 45 2.79 0.70 3.31
C ALA A 45 3.89 0.52 4.36
N LYS A 46 5.14 0.90 4.03
CA LYS A 46 6.27 0.85 4.95
C LYS A 46 6.16 1.85 6.10
N LEU A 47 5.83 3.11 5.82
CA LEU A 47 5.74 4.18 6.83
C LEU A 47 4.64 3.92 7.87
N TYR A 48 3.51 3.36 7.42
CA TYR A 48 2.36 3.10 8.27
C TYR A 48 2.29 1.66 8.78
N ASN A 49 3.32 0.84 8.49
CA ASN A 49 3.33 -0.59 8.81
C ASN A 49 2.03 -1.29 8.36
N ALA A 50 1.56 -0.93 7.16
CA ALA A 50 0.31 -1.38 6.59
C ALA A 50 0.54 -2.51 5.59
N THR A 51 -0.42 -3.43 5.48
CA THR A 51 -0.42 -4.46 4.44
C THR A 51 -0.75 -3.85 3.08
N LEU A 52 0.10 -4.09 2.08
CA LEU A 52 -0.14 -3.68 0.70
C LEU A 52 -1.05 -4.70 -0.01
N ILE A 53 -2.26 -4.29 -0.36
CA ILE A 53 -3.18 -5.09 -1.18
C ILE A 53 -3.08 -4.62 -2.63
N THR A 54 -2.68 -5.50 -3.54
CA THR A 54 -2.47 -5.13 -4.95
C THR A 54 -2.77 -6.29 -5.89
N ASP A 55 -3.11 -5.99 -7.14
CA ASP A 55 -3.04 -6.98 -8.21
C ASP A 55 -1.71 -6.95 -8.96
N ASP A 56 -0.87 -5.93 -8.79
CA ASP A 56 0.43 -5.83 -9.45
C ASP A 56 1.48 -6.76 -8.80
N GLU A 57 1.87 -7.81 -9.53
CA GLU A 57 2.82 -8.83 -9.05
C GLU A 57 4.26 -8.30 -8.90
N PRO A 58 4.84 -7.57 -9.86
CA PRO A 58 6.11 -6.86 -9.65
C PRO A 58 6.13 -5.99 -8.39
N MET A 59 5.10 -5.17 -8.17
CA MET A 59 5.03 -4.31 -6.98
C MET A 59 4.94 -5.14 -5.68
N ALA A 60 4.14 -6.20 -5.65
CA ALA A 60 4.07 -7.09 -4.48
C ALA A 60 5.44 -7.70 -4.15
N ILE A 61 6.18 -8.17 -5.17
CA ILE A 61 7.53 -8.74 -4.98
C ILE A 61 8.50 -7.68 -4.43
N TYR A 62 8.47 -6.45 -4.93
CA TYR A 62 9.33 -5.37 -4.43
C TYR A 62 8.97 -4.98 -2.99
N ALA A 63 7.69 -4.91 -2.67
CA ALA A 63 7.19 -4.62 -1.32
C ALA A 63 7.65 -5.69 -0.30
N GLU A 64 7.51 -6.97 -0.63
CA GLU A 64 7.96 -8.08 0.23
C GLU A 64 9.47 -8.01 0.49
N ARG A 65 10.28 -7.68 -0.52
CA ARG A 65 11.74 -7.54 -0.39
C ARG A 65 12.17 -6.47 0.59
N ILE A 66 11.36 -5.42 0.77
CA ILE A 66 11.63 -4.33 1.71
C ILE A 66 10.91 -4.51 3.05
N GLY A 67 10.34 -5.70 3.30
CA GLY A 67 9.70 -6.07 4.57
C GLY A 67 8.25 -5.61 4.72
N VAL A 68 7.58 -5.20 3.64
CA VAL A 68 6.15 -4.87 3.66
C VAL A 68 5.33 -6.14 3.48
N ASP A 69 4.35 -6.37 4.34
CA ASP A 69 3.37 -7.46 4.19
C ASP A 69 2.47 -7.20 2.98
N THR A 70 2.15 -8.22 2.19
CA THR A 70 1.37 -8.05 0.95
C THR A 70 0.26 -9.08 0.76
N ILE A 71 -0.80 -8.66 0.07
CA ILE A 71 -1.84 -9.54 -0.47
C ILE A 71 -1.91 -9.32 -1.97
N LEU A 72 -1.35 -10.26 -2.74
CA LEU A 72 -1.45 -10.27 -4.20
C LEU A 72 -2.80 -10.88 -4.64
N VAL A 73 -3.73 -10.03 -5.06
CA VAL A 73 -5.14 -10.37 -5.31
C VAL A 73 -5.30 -11.47 -6.36
N ARG A 74 -4.60 -11.42 -7.50
CA ARG A 74 -4.61 -12.49 -8.52
C ARG A 74 -4.20 -13.87 -8.02
N ARG A 75 -3.51 -13.98 -6.90
CA ARG A 75 -3.04 -15.27 -6.35
C ARG A 75 -3.94 -15.83 -5.26
N VAL A 76 -4.99 -15.12 -4.86
CA VAL A 76 -5.93 -15.57 -3.83
C VAL A 76 -7.35 -15.63 -4.39
N ASN A 77 -8.13 -16.61 -3.93
CA ASN A 77 -9.56 -16.63 -4.24
C ASN A 77 -10.35 -15.73 -3.29
N LYS A 78 -11.61 -15.44 -3.62
CA LYS A 78 -12.49 -14.57 -2.82
C LYS A 78 -12.57 -14.97 -1.35
N ARG A 79 -12.72 -16.28 -1.05
CA ARG A 79 -12.85 -16.76 0.34
C ARG A 79 -11.56 -16.51 1.12
N GLU A 80 -10.42 -16.76 0.50
CA GLU A 80 -9.12 -16.50 1.11
C GLU A 80 -8.85 -15.00 1.33
N LEU A 81 -9.21 -14.16 0.35
CA LEU A 81 -9.06 -12.71 0.47
C LEU A 81 -9.88 -12.16 1.65
N ILE A 82 -11.15 -12.58 1.79
CA ILE A 82 -12.00 -12.19 2.92
C ILE A 82 -11.35 -12.62 4.25
N ALA A 83 -10.90 -13.86 4.35
CA ALA A 83 -10.27 -14.36 5.58
C ALA A 83 -8.98 -13.58 5.96
N LYS A 84 -8.18 -13.16 4.96
CA LYS A 84 -7.00 -12.32 5.19
C LYS A 84 -7.39 -10.92 5.68
N ILE A 85 -8.40 -10.30 5.07
CA ILE A 85 -8.90 -8.98 5.48
C ILE A 85 -9.50 -9.03 6.90
N ASP A 86 -10.31 -10.04 7.20
CA ASP A 86 -10.89 -10.21 8.54
C ASP A 86 -9.80 -10.38 9.60
N LYS A 87 -8.70 -11.07 9.28
CA LYS A 87 -7.56 -11.20 10.19
C LYS A 87 -6.89 -9.84 10.45
N LEU A 88 -6.77 -8.98 9.43
CA LEU A 88 -6.19 -7.64 9.57
C LEU A 88 -7.08 -6.73 10.43
N ALA A 89 -8.41 -6.82 10.29
CA ALA A 89 -9.35 -6.00 11.05
C ALA A 89 -9.44 -6.36 12.54
N ASN A 90 -8.97 -7.55 12.93
CA ASN A 90 -9.00 -8.05 14.31
C ASN A 90 -7.64 -7.94 15.03
N ASN A 91 -6.62 -7.38 14.38
CA ASN A 91 -5.32 -7.04 14.98
C ASN A 91 -5.31 -5.58 15.43
#